data_AF-A0A2S9E0J6-F1
#
_entry.id   AF-A0A2S9E0J6-F1
#
_cell.length_a   1.000
_cell.length_b   1.000
_cell.length_c   1.000
_cell.angle_alpha   90.00
_cell.angle_beta   90.00
_cell.angle_gamma   90.00
#
_symmetry.space_group_name_H-M   'P 1'
#
loop_
_entity.id
_entity.type
_entity.pdbx_description
1 polymer ?
#
loop_
_entity_poly.entity_id
_entity_poly.type
_entity_poly.pdbx_seq_one_letter_code
_entity_poly.pdbx_strand_id
1 'polypeptide(L)'
;MRNDPKAIGSTLRKQRIDLGLSQEDVADQLGISRNTISAIENGKLGNANILLEIMSLLGLDLLIAPRHSGETNAIRNSMARNARSIHHRVKRS
;
A
#
# COMPACT_ATOMS: atom_id res chain seq x y z
N MET A 1 8.60 -11.30 7.97
CA MET A 1 7.77 -10.92 6.81
C MET A 1 8.45 -11.41 5.54
N ARG A 2 7.83 -12.37 4.84
CA ARG A 2 8.17 -12.66 3.44
C ARG A 2 7.62 -11.52 2.59
N ASN A 3 8.27 -11.23 1.46
CA ASN A 3 7.76 -10.26 0.50
C ASN A 3 6.52 -10.91 -0.15
N ASP A 4 5.32 -10.52 0.28
CA ASP A 4 4.06 -11.11 -0.14
C ASP A 4 3.28 -10.12 -1.02
N PRO A 5 3.09 -10.42 -2.31
CA PRO A 5 2.27 -9.62 -3.21
C PRO A 5 0.87 -9.31 -2.69
N LYS A 6 0.24 -10.25 -1.97
CA LYS A 6 -1.10 -10.07 -1.42
C LYS A 6 -1.13 -9.03 -0.30
N ALA A 7 -0.06 -8.94 0.49
CA ALA A 7 0.09 -7.91 1.52
C ALA A 7 0.29 -6.50 0.93
N ILE A 8 0.97 -6.41 -0.22
CA ILE A 8 1.10 -5.16 -0.96
C ILE A 8 -0.27 -4.76 -1.51
N GLY A 9 -0.96 -5.66 -2.23
CA GLY A 9 -2.28 -5.39 -2.79
C GLY A 9 -3.32 -4.97 -1.75
N SER A 10 -3.33 -5.62 -0.57
CA SER A 10 -4.24 -5.25 0.52
C SER A 10 -3.93 -3.88 1.12
N THR A 11 -2.65 -3.47 1.16
CA THR A 11 -2.23 -2.14 1.61
C THR A 11 -2.72 -1.06 0.65
N LEU A 12 -2.53 -1.26 -0.66
CA LEU A 12 -3.02 -0.33 -1.68
C LEU A 12 -4.54 -0.19 -1.64
N ARG A 13 -5.25 -1.33 -1.57
CA ARG A 13 -6.71 -1.34 -1.46
C ARG A 13 -7.19 -0.56 -0.25
N LYS A 14 -6.54 -0.76 0.91
CA LYS A 14 -6.90 -0.05 2.13
C LYS A 14 -6.70 1.46 1.96
N GLN A 15 -5.54 1.89 1.48
CA GLN A 15 -5.25 3.30 1.27
C GLN A 15 -6.25 3.94 0.29
N ARG A 16 -6.57 3.25 -0.81
CA ARG A 16 -7.58 3.73 -1.77
C ARG A 16 -8.94 3.94 -1.12
N ILE A 17 -9.39 3.01 -0.28
CA ILE A 17 -10.66 3.11 0.45
C ILE A 17 -10.62 4.24 1.47
N ASP A 18 -9.51 4.41 2.19
CA ASP A 18 -9.31 5.49 3.17
C ASP A 18 -9.35 6.88 2.50
N LEU A 19 -8.96 6.98 1.22
CA LEU A 19 -9.08 8.18 0.38
C LEU A 19 -10.48 8.35 -0.27
N GLY A 20 -11.40 7.41 -0.08
CA GLY A 20 -12.75 7.46 -0.66
C GLY A 20 -12.80 7.18 -2.18
N LEU A 21 -11.73 6.63 -2.76
CA LEU A 21 -11.63 6.38 -4.19
C LEU A 21 -12.18 5.00 -4.57
N SER A 22 -12.84 4.89 -5.71
CA SER A 22 -13.22 3.64 -6.36
C SER A 22 -12.05 3.03 -7.14
N GLN A 23 -12.14 1.76 -7.52
CA GLN A 23 -11.13 1.16 -8.42
C GLN A 23 -11.16 1.81 -9.80
N GLU A 24 -12.32 2.31 -10.24
CA GLU A 24 -12.48 3.01 -11.52
C GLU A 24 -11.76 4.37 -11.44
N ASP A 25 -11.90 5.11 -10.33
CA ASP A 25 -11.29 6.43 -10.18
C ASP A 25 -9.76 6.38 -10.30
N VAL A 26 -9.14 5.33 -9.77
CA VAL A 26 -7.69 5.09 -9.89
C VAL A 26 -7.33 4.65 -11.32
N ALA A 27 -8.15 3.81 -11.93
CA ALA A 27 -7.94 3.33 -13.28
C ALA A 27 -7.99 4.48 -14.30
N ASP A 28 -8.98 5.35 -14.19
CA ASP A 28 -9.17 6.54 -15.03
C ASP A 28 -8.01 7.53 -14.88
N GLN A 29 -7.55 7.79 -13.65
CA GLN A 29 -6.43 8.70 -13.40
C GLN A 29 -5.10 8.19 -13.97
N LEU A 30 -4.93 6.87 -14.06
CA LEU A 30 -3.71 6.25 -14.59
C LEU A 30 -3.85 5.81 -16.06
N GLY A 31 -5.03 5.97 -16.68
CA GLY A 31 -5.29 5.53 -18.05
C GLY A 31 -5.15 4.02 -18.25
N ILE A 32 -5.49 3.22 -17.24
CA ILE A 32 -5.43 1.75 -17.28
C ILE A 32 -6.79 1.13 -17.01
N SER A 33 -6.92 -0.19 -17.19
CA SER A 33 -8.20 -0.87 -16.92
C SER A 33 -8.47 -1.03 -15.42
N ARG A 34 -9.73 -0.89 -14.99
CA ARG A 34 -10.16 -1.25 -13.63
C ARG A 34 -9.88 -2.70 -13.26
N ASN A 35 -9.84 -3.61 -14.25
CA ASN A 35 -9.41 -5.00 -14.04
C ASN A 35 -7.94 -5.10 -13.62
N THR A 36 -7.07 -4.22 -14.13
CA THR A 36 -5.66 -4.12 -13.72
C THR A 36 -5.58 -3.74 -12.23
N ILE A 37 -6.34 -2.73 -11.80
CA ILE A 37 -6.41 -2.33 -10.38
C ILE A 37 -6.90 -3.49 -9.51
N SER A 38 -7.99 -4.14 -9.91
CA SER A 38 -8.54 -5.29 -9.19
C SER A 38 -7.53 -6.45 -9.08
N ALA A 39 -6.80 -6.77 -10.14
CA ALA A 39 -5.79 -7.81 -10.13
C ALA A 39 -4.64 -7.48 -9.15
N ILE A 40 -4.14 -6.24 -9.19
CA ILE A 40 -3.06 -5.75 -8.32
C ILE A 40 -3.49 -5.79 -6.84
N GLU A 41 -4.68 -5.31 -6.52
CA GLU A 41 -5.22 -5.34 -5.15
C GLU A 41 -5.40 -6.77 -4.61
N ASN A 42 -5.57 -7.74 -5.50
CA ASN A 42 -5.67 -9.17 -5.16
C ASN A 42 -4.32 -9.91 -5.21
N GLY A 43 -3.20 -9.18 -5.37
CA GLY A 43 -1.85 -9.73 -5.30
C GLY A 43 -1.22 -10.12 -6.64
N LYS A 44 -1.87 -9.81 -7.77
CA LYS A 44 -1.27 -9.92 -9.10
C LYS A 44 -0.65 -8.59 -9.50
N LEU A 45 0.56 -8.31 -9.00
CA LEU A 45 1.18 -6.97 -9.10
C LEU A 45 1.49 -6.50 -10.53
N GLY A 46 1.59 -7.41 -11.50
CA GLY A 46 1.89 -7.04 -12.89
C GLY A 46 3.26 -6.36 -13.03
N ASN A 47 3.28 -5.17 -13.65
CA ASN A 47 4.47 -4.37 -13.88
C ASN A 47 4.79 -3.48 -12.67
N ALA A 48 6.06 -3.44 -12.25
CA ALA A 48 6.54 -2.58 -11.16
C ALA A 48 6.28 -1.09 -11.41
N ASN A 49 6.32 -0.60 -12.65
CA ASN A 49 6.04 0.81 -12.96
C ASN A 49 4.58 1.17 -12.60
N ILE A 50 3.62 0.34 -12.99
CA ILE A 50 2.20 0.53 -12.66
C ILE A 50 2.01 0.50 -11.14
N LEU A 51 2.73 -0.39 -10.44
CA LEU A 51 2.68 -0.45 -8.99
C LEU A 51 3.16 0.86 -8.35
N LEU A 52 4.27 1.42 -8.84
CA LEU A 52 4.83 2.68 -8.36
C LEU A 52 3.93 3.87 -8.69
N GLU A 53 3.29 3.89 -9.86
CA GLU A 53 2.31 4.92 -10.24
C GLU A 53 1.08 4.90 -9.34
N ILE A 54 0.54 3.72 -9.04
CA ILE A 54 -0.55 3.57 -8.07
C ILE A 54 -0.12 4.04 -6.68
N MET A 55 1.09 3.67 -6.24
CA MET A 55 1.61 4.13 -4.95
C MET A 55 1.71 5.66 -4.89
N SER A 56 2.26 6.29 -5.94
CA SER A 56 2.37 7.74 -6.06
C SER A 56 0.99 8.42 -5.99
N LEU A 57 0.01 7.90 -6.77
CA LEU A 57 -1.35 8.44 -6.77
C LEU A 57 -2.03 8.34 -5.40
N LEU A 58 -1.77 7.25 -4.67
CA LEU A 58 -2.34 7.02 -3.34
C LEU A 58 -1.55 7.69 -2.20
N GLY A 59 -0.47 8.41 -2.51
CA GLY A 59 0.39 9.09 -1.54
C GLY A 59 1.21 8.12 -0.67
N LEU A 60 1.68 7.02 -1.25
CA LEU A 60 2.47 5.98 -0.58
C LEU A 60 3.90 5.96 -1.09
N ASP A 61 4.84 5.81 -0.16
CA ASP A 61 6.27 5.58 -0.45
C ASP A 61 6.66 4.10 -0.34
N LEU A 62 7.55 3.65 -1.22
CA LEU A 62 8.17 2.33 -1.15
C LEU A 62 9.55 2.40 -0.48
N LEU A 63 9.67 1.81 0.70
CA LEU A 63 10.95 1.67 1.41
C LEU A 63 11.55 0.27 1.19
N ILE A 64 12.77 0.23 0.64
CA ILE A 64 13.54 -1.00 0.42
C ILE A 64 14.75 -0.97 1.36
N ALA A 65 14.94 -2.05 2.13
CA ALA A 65 16.03 -2.15 3.10
C ALA A 65 16.54 -3.59 3.26
N PRO A 66 17.81 -3.80 3.68
CA PRO A 66 18.37 -5.12 3.93
C PRO A 66 17.57 -5.91 4.98
N ARG A 67 17.26 -7.19 4.71
CA ARG A 67 16.36 -7.99 5.55
C ARG A 67 16.78 -8.10 7.02
N HIS A 68 18.10 -8.15 7.26
CA HIS A 68 18.73 -8.47 8.55
C HIS A 68 19.64 -7.35 9.09
N SER A 69 19.38 -6.08 8.78
CA SER A 69 20.11 -4.97 9.42
C SER A 69 19.40 -4.48 10.69
N GLY A 70 20.19 -3.92 11.62
CA GLY A 70 19.66 -3.25 12.82
C GLY A 70 18.72 -2.10 12.46
N GLU A 71 19.01 -1.38 11.38
CA GLU A 71 18.19 -0.30 10.81
C GLU A 71 16.82 -0.79 10.36
N THR A 72 16.75 -1.89 9.61
CA THR A 72 15.46 -2.46 9.16
C THR A 72 14.60 -2.92 10.34
N ASN A 73 15.22 -3.43 11.41
CA ASN A 73 14.49 -3.78 12.63
C ASN A 73 13.98 -2.52 13.36
N ALA A 74 14.76 -1.44 13.40
CA ALA A 74 14.33 -0.16 13.96
C ALA A 74 13.15 0.44 13.20
N ILE A 75 13.18 0.42 11.86
CA ILE A 75 12.08 0.90 10.99
C ILE A 75 10.81 0.06 11.21
N ARG A 76 10.90 -1.27 11.24
CA ARG A 76 9.74 -2.13 11.53
C ARG A 76 9.11 -1.82 12.88
N ASN A 77 9.94 -1.61 13.90
CA ASN A 77 9.48 -1.30 15.25
C ASN A 77 8.82 0.09 15.33
N SER A 78 9.35 1.10 14.63
CA SER A 78 8.73 2.44 14.60
C SER A 78 7.38 2.42 13.88
N MET A 79 7.28 1.75 12.72
CA MET A 79 6.02 1.60 11.98
C MET A 79 4.96 0.85 12.79
N ALA A 80 5.34 -0.22 13.48
CA ALA A 80 4.42 -1.00 14.32
C ALA A 80 3.86 -0.18 15.51
N ARG A 81 4.67 0.73 16.09
CA ARG A 81 4.21 1.64 17.15
C ARG A 81 3.25 2.71 16.62
N ASN A 82 3.56 3.31 15.48
CA ASN A 82 2.70 4.35 14.87
C ASN A 82 1.32 3.81 14.46
N ALA A 83 1.26 2.61 13.87
CA ALA A 83 0.00 1.97 13.50
C ALA A 83 -0.93 1.75 14.72
N ARG A 84 -0.37 1.42 15.89
CA ARG A 84 -1.14 1.27 17.14
C ARG A 84 -1.66 2.60 17.68
N SER A 85 -0.88 3.68 17.53
CA SER A 85 -1.27 5.04 17.93
C SER A 85 -2.42 5.59 17.09
N ILE A 86 -2.38 5.43 15.76
CA ILE A 86 -3.46 5.86 14.85
C ILE A 86 -4.76 5.11 15.17
N HIS A 87 -4.69 3.80 15.42
CA HIS A 87 -5.88 3.00 15.70
C HIS A 87 -6.58 3.39 17.02
N HIS A 88 -5.85 3.94 17.99
CA HIS A 88 -6.45 4.47 19.22
C HIS A 88 -7.20 5.80 18.96
N ARG A 89 -6.75 6.62 18.01
CA ARG A 89 -7.33 7.94 17.73
C ARG A 89 -8.65 7.88 16.96
N VAL A 90 -8.84 6.86 16.10
CA VAL A 90 -10.05 6.69 15.27
C VAL A 90 -11.27 6.20 16.06
N LYS A 91 -11.12 5.55 17.22
CA LYS A 91 -12.25 5.03 18.02
C LYS A 91 -12.95 6.06 18.95
N ARG A 92 -12.59 7.34 18.87
CA ARG A 92 -13.13 8.41 19.75
C ARG A 92 -13.95 9.48 19.03
N SER A 93 -14.42 9.21 17.81
CA SER A 93 -15.30 10.11 17.05
C SER A 93 -16.62 9.44 16.73
#